data_AF-A0A6D0F3J4-F1
#
_entry.id   AF-A0A6D0F3J4-F1
#
_cell.length_a   1.000
_cell.length_b   1.000
_cell.length_c   1.000
_cell.angle_alpha   90.00
_cell.angle_beta   90.00
_cell.angle_gamma   90.00
#
_symmetry.space_group_name_H-M   'P 1'
#
loop_
_entity.id
_entity.type
_entity.pdbx_description
1 polymer ?
#
loop_
_entity_poly.entity_id
_entity_poly.type
_entity_poly.pdbx_seq_one_letter_code
_entity_poly.pdbx_strand_id
1 'polypeptide(L)'
;FLTESLARHYARTYGSNSELLLGNAGAISDLGEDFGHEFYEAELKYLVDHEWVRRTDDALWRRTKQGMWLNADQQSRVSQWLVEYTQQKLSLAS
;
A
#
# COMPACT_ATOMS: atom_id res chain seq x y z
N PHE A 1 2.58 -16.28 -7.21
CA PHE A 1 1.39 -15.85 -6.45
C PHE A 1 0.83 -14.54 -6.97
N LEU A 2 1.66 -13.61 -7.45
CA LEU A 2 1.19 -12.38 -8.08
C LEU A 2 0.36 -12.67 -9.34
N THR A 3 -0.77 -11.98 -9.49
CA THR A 3 -1.56 -11.94 -10.72
C THR A 3 -0.82 -11.12 -11.79
N GLU A 4 -1.18 -11.28 -13.06
CA GLU A 4 -0.57 -10.49 -14.15
C GLU A 4 -0.83 -8.99 -14.01
N SER A 5 -2.00 -8.62 -13.51
CA SER A 5 -2.39 -7.22 -13.25
C SER A 5 -1.55 -6.61 -12.13
N LEU A 6 -1.40 -7.30 -11.00
CA LEU A 6 -0.60 -6.84 -9.87
C LEU A 6 0.89 -6.75 -10.23
N ALA A 7 1.43 -7.76 -10.91
CA ALA A 7 2.82 -7.74 -11.36
C ALA A 7 3.09 -6.55 -12.31
N ARG A 8 2.14 -6.25 -13.22
CA ARG A 8 2.22 -5.10 -14.11
C ARG A 8 2.13 -3.77 -13.37
N HIS A 9 1.27 -3.68 -12.35
CA HIS A 9 1.14 -2.49 -11.50
C HIS A 9 2.45 -2.21 -10.77
N TYR A 10 3.03 -3.20 -10.11
CA TYR A 10 4.31 -3.03 -9.40
C TYR A 10 5.47 -2.68 -10.34
N ALA A 11 5.57 -3.35 -11.48
CA ALA A 11 6.60 -3.04 -12.47
C ALA A 11 6.51 -1.61 -13.01
N ARG A 12 5.29 -1.07 -13.19
CA ARG A 12 5.07 0.28 -13.74
C ARG A 12 5.16 1.39 -12.70
N THR A 13 4.84 1.08 -11.44
CA THR A 13 4.81 2.08 -10.35
C THR A 13 6.13 2.10 -9.60
N TYR A 14 6.62 0.94 -9.17
CA TYR A 14 7.78 0.81 -8.27
C TYR A 14 9.05 0.33 -8.99
N GLY A 15 8.91 -0.32 -10.14
CA GLY A 15 10.05 -0.82 -10.91
C GLY A 15 10.92 -1.77 -10.09
N SER A 16 12.23 -1.53 -10.02
CA SER A 16 13.17 -2.35 -9.25
C SER A 16 12.87 -2.37 -7.74
N ASN A 17 12.18 -1.37 -7.20
CA ASN A 17 11.84 -1.33 -5.78
C ASN A 17 10.70 -2.30 -5.41
N SER A 18 10.09 -2.97 -6.39
CA SER A 18 9.07 -4.01 -6.14
C SER A 18 9.61 -5.13 -5.25
N GLU A 19 10.91 -5.44 -5.31
CA GLU A 19 11.54 -6.41 -4.41
C GLU A 19 11.48 -5.96 -2.96
N LEU A 20 11.67 -4.67 -2.71
CA LEU A 20 11.63 -4.09 -1.36
C LEU A 20 10.20 -3.99 -0.83
N LEU A 21 9.23 -3.73 -1.71
CA LEU A 21 7.80 -3.77 -1.38
C LEU A 21 7.36 -5.18 -0.97
N LEU A 22 7.73 -6.20 -1.75
CA LEU A 22 7.33 -7.59 -1.50
C LEU A 22 8.06 -8.19 -0.29
N GLY A 23 9.30 -7.79 -0.04
CA GLY A 23 10.10 -8.30 1.07
C GLY A 23 10.17 -9.83 1.05
N ASN A 24 9.67 -10.46 2.12
CA ASN A 24 9.66 -11.93 2.26
C ASN A 24 8.32 -12.58 1.90
N ALA A 25 7.40 -11.86 1.23
CA ALA A 25 6.09 -12.39 0.86
C ALA A 25 6.22 -13.55 -0.14
N GLY A 26 5.67 -14.73 0.22
CA GLY A 26 5.65 -15.93 -0.61
C GLY A 26 4.27 -16.26 -1.19
N ALA A 27 3.21 -15.64 -0.65
CA ALA A 27 1.82 -15.83 -1.05
C ALA A 27 1.04 -14.49 -1.03
N ILE A 28 -0.12 -14.47 -1.70
CA ILE A 28 -1.03 -13.31 -1.66
C ILE A 28 -1.44 -12.98 -0.22
N SER A 29 -1.64 -13.99 0.62
CA SER A 29 -1.98 -13.82 2.04
C SER A 29 -0.91 -13.06 2.82
N ASP A 30 0.35 -13.11 2.38
CA ASP A 30 1.45 -12.42 3.05
C ASP A 30 1.49 -10.93 2.71
N LEU A 31 0.73 -10.49 1.70
CA LEU A 31 0.59 -9.07 1.35
C LEU A 31 -0.32 -8.31 2.33
N GLY A 32 -1.03 -9.03 3.21
CA GLY A 32 -1.90 -8.46 4.24
C GLY A 32 -3.31 -8.14 3.75
N GLU A 33 -3.92 -7.12 4.34
CA GLU A 33 -5.28 -6.69 3.99
C GLU A 33 -5.39 -6.22 2.53
N ASP A 34 -6.48 -6.58 1.85
CA ASP A 34 -6.84 -6.05 0.53
C ASP A 34 -7.82 -4.88 0.70
N PHE A 35 -7.37 -3.67 0.39
CA PHE A 35 -8.21 -2.47 0.44
C PHE A 35 -9.11 -2.33 -0.79
N GLY A 36 -8.91 -3.15 -1.82
CA GLY A 36 -9.63 -3.16 -3.08
C GLY A 36 -8.71 -2.95 -4.28
N HIS A 37 -9.11 -3.49 -5.43
CA HIS A 37 -8.38 -3.37 -6.71
C HIS A 37 -6.91 -3.80 -6.62
N GLU A 38 -6.63 -4.87 -5.86
CA GLU A 38 -5.29 -5.40 -5.63
C GLU A 38 -4.34 -4.40 -4.94
N PHE A 39 -4.90 -3.42 -4.22
CA PHE A 39 -4.16 -2.50 -3.35
C PHE A 39 -4.02 -3.11 -1.96
N TYR A 40 -2.89 -3.75 -1.72
CA TYR A 40 -2.62 -4.50 -0.49
C TYR A 40 -1.91 -3.66 0.59
N GLU A 41 -2.01 -4.12 1.83
CA GLU A 41 -1.31 -3.56 2.99
C GLU A 41 0.22 -3.47 2.78
N ALA A 42 0.85 -4.47 2.18
CA ALA A 42 2.29 -4.44 1.90
C ALA A 42 2.69 -3.23 1.03
N GLU A 43 1.87 -2.90 0.04
CA GLU A 43 2.08 -1.72 -0.79
C GLU A 43 1.89 -0.43 0.00
N LEU A 44 0.80 -0.31 0.76
CA LEU A 44 0.53 0.89 1.55
C LEU A 44 1.60 1.11 2.64
N LYS A 45 2.10 0.03 3.25
CA LYS A 45 3.22 0.06 4.20
C LYS A 45 4.50 0.55 3.55
N TYR A 46 4.86 -0.01 2.39
CA TYR A 46 6.01 0.43 1.62
C TYR A 46 5.92 1.93 1.29
N LEU A 47 4.75 2.41 0.86
CA LEU A 47 4.52 3.82 0.56
C LEU A 47 4.74 4.75 1.78
N VAL A 48 4.33 4.31 2.97
CA VAL A 48 4.56 5.07 4.21
C VAL A 48 6.04 5.06 4.60
N ASP A 49 6.68 3.90 4.51
CA ASP A 49 8.04 3.68 5.00
C ASP A 49 9.12 4.27 4.07
N HIS A 50 8.90 4.25 2.76
CA HIS A 50 9.90 4.64 1.75
C HIS A 50 9.51 5.84 0.91
N GLU A 51 8.21 6.19 0.81
CA GLU A 51 7.74 7.26 -0.10
C GLU A 51 7.05 8.44 0.60
N TRP A 52 7.20 8.52 1.93
CA TRP A 52 6.68 9.60 2.78
C TRP A 52 5.16 9.81 2.67
N VAL A 53 4.39 8.76 2.41
CA VAL A 53 2.93 8.86 2.47
C VAL A 53 2.50 9.15 3.91
N ARG A 54 1.67 10.19 4.07
CA ARG A 54 1.09 10.58 5.38
C ARG A 54 -0.44 10.62 5.36
N ARG A 55 -1.03 10.83 4.19
CA ARG A 55 -2.48 10.88 4.00
C ARG A 55 -2.91 9.98 2.86
N THR A 56 -4.19 9.59 2.87
CA THR A 56 -4.82 8.80 1.80
C THR A 56 -4.56 9.39 0.43
N ASP A 57 -4.65 10.71 0.29
CA ASP A 57 -4.44 11.37 -1.00
C ASP A 57 -3.02 11.21 -1.55
N ASP A 58 -2.02 11.12 -0.66
CA ASP A 58 -0.64 10.92 -1.08
C ASP A 58 -0.49 9.53 -1.73
N ALA A 59 -1.07 8.50 -1.10
CA ALA A 59 -1.07 7.14 -1.62
C ALA A 59 -1.91 7.01 -2.89
N LEU A 60 -3.18 7.40 -2.83
CA LEU A 60 -4.19 7.06 -3.84
C LEU A 60 -4.16 7.96 -5.08
N TRP A 61 -3.71 9.21 -4.95
CA TRP A 61 -3.77 10.19 -6.04
C TRP A 61 -2.40 10.66 -6.51
N ARG A 62 -1.36 10.64 -5.67
CA ARG A 62 -0.01 11.07 -6.07
C ARG A 62 0.88 9.89 -6.44
N ARG A 63 1.13 8.98 -5.50
CA ARG A 63 2.01 7.81 -5.69
C ARG A 63 1.37 6.79 -6.61
N THR A 64 0.10 6.51 -6.38
CA THR A 64 -0.70 5.67 -7.25
C THR A 64 -1.85 6.48 -7.86
N LYS A 65 -2.66 5.80 -8.66
CA LYS A 65 -3.97 6.31 -9.13
C LYS A 65 -5.11 5.41 -8.62
N GLN A 66 -4.87 4.70 -7.53
CA GLN A 66 -5.83 3.74 -6.97
C GLN A 66 -7.15 4.40 -6.54
N GLY A 67 -7.13 5.71 -6.24
CA GLY A 67 -8.34 6.49 -5.95
C GLY A 67 -9.37 6.53 -7.08
N MET A 68 -9.00 6.17 -8.32
CA MET A 68 -9.93 6.05 -9.45
C MET A 68 -10.83 4.81 -9.36
N TRP A 69 -10.39 3.75 -8.66
CA TRP A 69 -11.10 2.47 -8.57
C TRP A 69 -11.68 2.21 -7.18
N LEU A 70 -11.05 2.72 -6.12
CA LEU A 70 -11.54 2.55 -4.75
C LEU A 70 -12.79 3.39 -4.50
N ASN A 71 -13.81 2.77 -3.90
CA ASN A 71 -15.01 3.46 -3.44
C ASN A 71 -14.76 4.26 -2.14
N ALA A 72 -15.72 5.07 -1.71
CA ALA A 72 -15.57 5.94 -0.53
C ALA A 72 -15.25 5.17 0.77
N ASP A 73 -15.86 4.01 0.97
CA ASP A 73 -15.63 3.18 2.17
C ASP A 73 -14.22 2.60 2.18
N GLN A 74 -13.73 2.16 1.02
CA GLN A 74 -12.36 1.67 0.84
C GLN A 74 -11.34 2.78 1.06
N GLN A 75 -11.58 3.98 0.52
CA GLN A 75 -10.71 5.14 0.76
C GLN A 75 -10.69 5.54 2.25
N SER A 76 -11.84 5.44 2.92
CA SER A 76 -11.94 5.64 4.38
C SER A 76 -11.13 4.59 5.14
N ARG A 77 -11.21 3.31 4.73
CA ARG A 77 -10.42 2.23 5.34
C ARG A 77 -8.91 2.46 5.21
N VAL A 78 -8.44 2.89 4.05
CA VAL A 78 -7.03 3.28 3.83
C VAL A 78 -6.61 4.42 4.77
N SER A 79 -7.48 5.43 4.94
CA SER A 79 -7.23 6.54 5.87
C SER A 79 -7.11 6.05 7.31
N GLN A 80 -8.02 5.17 7.74
CA GLN A 80 -8.00 4.60 9.08
C GLN A 80 -6.72 3.78 9.32
N TRP A 81 -6.35 2.92 8.38
CA TRP A 81 -5.12 2.13 8.47
C TRP A 81 -3.89 3.02 8.57
N LEU A 82 -3.81 4.12 7.79
CA LEU A 82 -2.70 5.07 7.87
C LEU A 82 -2.57 5.70 9.26
N VAL A 83 -3.69 6.06 9.89
CA VAL A 83 -3.69 6.59 11.26
C VAL A 83 -3.17 5.55 12.25
N GLU A 84 -3.69 4.32 12.17
CA GLU A 84 -3.30 3.20 13.04
C GLU A 84 -1.78 2.90 12.91
N TYR A 85 -1.30 2.74 11.68
CA TYR A 85 0.09 2.40 11.40
C TYR A 85 1.07 3.53 11.80
N THR A 86 0.74 4.78 11.49
CA THR A 86 1.61 5.91 11.85
C THR A 86 1.65 6.18 13.35
N GLN A 87 0.54 5.98 14.07
CA GLN A 87 0.50 6.08 15.53
C GLN A 87 1.33 4.98 16.19
N GLN A 88 1.20 3.73 15.72
CA GLN A 88 2.00 2.61 16.23
C GLN A 88 3.50 2.84 15.99
N LYS A 89 3.88 3.35 14.81
CA LYS A 89 5.27 3.65 14.52
C LYS A 89 5.83 4.77 15.41
N LEU A 90 5.01 5.76 15.77
CA LEU A 90 5.39 6.80 16.71
C LEU A 90 5.59 6.27 18.13
N SER A 91 4.72 5.36 18.59
CA SER A 91 4.81 4.78 19.94
C SER A 91 6.03 3.88 20.11
N LEU A 92 6.44 3.18 19.05
CA LEU A 92 7.67 2.38 19.02
C LEU A 92 8.96 3.21 19.05
N ALA A 93 8.88 4.51 18.74
CA ALA A 93 10.00 5.44 18.78
C ALA A 93 10.12 6.20 20.11
N SER A 94 9.21 5.98 21.05
CA SER A 94 9.21 6.54 22.41
C SER A 94 9.74 5.55 23.43
#